data_AF-A0A955XTX6-F1
#
_entry.id   AF-A0A955XTX6-F1
#
_cell.length_a   1.000
_cell.length_b   1.000
_cell.length_c   1.000
_cell.angle_alpha   90.00
_cell.angle_beta   90.00
_cell.angle_gamma   90.00
#
_symmetry.space_group_name_H-M   'P 1'
#
loop_
_entity.id
_entity.type
_entity.pdbx_description
1 polymer ?
#
loop_
_entity_poly.entity_id
_entity_poly.type
_entity_poly.pdbx_seq_one_letter_code
_entity_poly.pdbx_strand_id
1 'polypeptide(L)'
;MPTQQIARMTFLGLGLAAAAGIVAILSLVLPPGSTLAVLLLDLQAEGANMFTYPLTIQNFCWLLFGVGVGDVLHRKLAARREVRAVKLCLLPEDDKTILVLEDLPSIRQRVLQVGRTKGGFLCRLIDECVLYFGANRDPGQTMNLMTTLVDLEAHRVDLRYTLLRYLAWILPTLGFIGTMVGIAGSLRMINPPGGEAIDMEGVVATLSVAFN
;
A
#
# COMPACT_ATOMS: atom_id res chain seq x y z
N MET A 1 -2.32 17.22 11.15
CA MET A 1 -1.28 16.36 10.53
C MET A 1 -0.90 15.12 11.37
N PRO A 2 -0.75 15.15 12.71
CA PRO A 2 -0.32 13.97 13.47
C PRO A 2 -1.36 12.83 13.47
N THR A 3 -2.65 13.15 13.46
CA THR A 3 -3.74 12.16 13.42
C THR A 3 -3.76 11.31 12.15
N GLN A 4 -3.35 11.85 11.00
CA GLN A 4 -3.31 11.07 9.76
C GLN A 4 -2.09 10.15 9.69
N GLN A 5 -0.96 10.55 10.26
CA GLN A 5 0.20 9.67 10.38
C GLN A 5 -0.08 8.51 11.34
N ILE A 6 -0.69 8.77 12.49
CA ILE A 6 -1.12 7.73 13.44
C ILE A 6 -2.09 6.76 12.76
N ALA A 7 -3.12 7.28 12.06
CA ALA A 7 -4.05 6.44 11.32
C ALA A 7 -3.34 5.59 10.26
N ARG A 8 -2.40 6.15 9.49
CA ARG A 8 -1.64 5.34 8.54
C ARG A 8 -0.86 4.23 9.23
N MET A 9 -0.16 4.54 10.32
CA MET A 9 0.61 3.54 11.08
C MET A 9 -0.28 2.44 11.65
N THR A 10 -1.50 2.75 12.09
CA THR A 10 -2.44 1.72 12.56
C THR A 10 -2.91 0.82 11.41
N PHE A 11 -3.20 1.35 10.23
CA PHE A 11 -3.55 0.53 9.06
C PHE A 11 -2.40 -0.36 8.58
N LEU A 12 -1.16 0.15 8.61
CA LEU A 12 0.04 -0.64 8.28
C LEU A 12 0.25 -1.75 9.31
N GLY A 13 0.17 -1.42 10.60
CA GLY A 13 0.30 -2.40 11.69
C GLY A 13 -0.80 -3.45 11.67
N LEU A 14 -2.04 -3.06 11.38
CA LEU A 14 -3.16 -3.99 11.22
C LEU A 14 -2.97 -4.91 10.00
N GLY A 15 -2.46 -4.38 8.89
CA GLY A 15 -2.12 -5.19 7.70
C GLY A 15 -1.03 -6.22 8.00
N LEU A 16 0.02 -5.82 8.73
CA LEU A 16 1.09 -6.72 9.16
C LEU A 16 0.59 -7.78 10.15
N ALA A 17 -0.20 -7.38 11.15
CA ALA A 17 -0.78 -8.29 12.13
C ALA A 17 -1.77 -9.28 11.48
N ALA A 18 -2.56 -8.83 10.51
CA ALA A 18 -3.45 -9.70 9.74
C ALA A 18 -2.67 -10.73 8.92
N ALA A 19 -1.58 -10.32 8.25
CA ALA A 19 -0.72 -11.24 7.52
C ALA A 19 -0.03 -12.25 8.44
N ALA A 20 0.53 -11.79 9.57
CA ALA A 20 1.12 -12.68 10.58
C ALA A 20 0.07 -13.65 11.16
N GLY A 21 -1.15 -13.17 11.40
CA GLY A 21 -2.28 -13.99 11.84
C GLY A 21 -2.69 -15.03 10.81
N ILE A 22 -2.73 -14.67 9.52
CA ILE A 22 -2.99 -15.62 8.42
C ILE A 22 -1.90 -16.70 8.40
N VAL A 23 -0.62 -16.31 8.45
CA VAL A 23 0.50 -17.26 8.50
C VAL A 23 0.39 -18.20 9.72
N ALA A 24 0.10 -17.65 10.90
CA ALA A 24 -0.08 -18.43 12.12
C ALA A 24 -1.26 -19.41 12.02
N ILE A 25 -2.41 -18.96 11.53
CA ILE A 25 -3.60 -19.81 11.34
C ILE A 25 -3.30 -20.92 10.33
N LEU A 26 -2.72 -20.58 9.17
CA LEU A 26 -2.35 -21.57 8.16
C LEU A 26 -1.35 -22.59 8.71
N SER A 27 -0.41 -22.16 9.56
CA SER A 27 0.57 -23.06 10.18
C SER A 27 -0.03 -24.03 11.20
N LEU A 28 -1.16 -23.67 11.82
CA LEU A 28 -1.88 -24.54 12.76
C LEU A 28 -2.87 -25.47 12.07
N VAL A 29 -3.44 -25.02 10.94
CA VAL A 29 -4.48 -25.76 10.20
C VAL A 29 -3.87 -26.77 9.24
N LEU A 30 -2.73 -26.47 8.62
CA LEU A 30 -2.11 -27.36 7.65
C LEU A 30 -1.13 -28.32 8.32
N PRO A 31 -1.26 -29.65 8.08
CA PRO A 31 -0.27 -30.60 8.55
C PRO A 31 1.08 -30.36 7.83
N PRO A 32 2.21 -30.41 8.58
CA PRO A 32 3.53 -30.20 8.01
C PRO A 32 3.83 -31.25 6.94
N GLY A 33 4.32 -30.80 5.77
CA GLY A 33 4.60 -31.66 4.61
C GLY A 33 3.44 -31.84 3.62
N SER A 34 2.26 -31.23 3.84
CA SER A 34 1.24 -31.16 2.78
C SER A 34 1.67 -30.21 1.65
N THR A 35 1.31 -30.51 0.40
CA THR A 35 1.68 -29.70 -0.78
C THR A 35 1.31 -28.23 -0.63
N LEU A 36 0.16 -27.94 -0.03
CA LEU A 36 -0.28 -26.58 0.25
C LEU A 36 0.53 -25.89 1.37
N ALA A 37 1.00 -26.63 2.39
CA ALA A 37 1.80 -26.06 3.46
C ALA A 37 3.21 -25.68 2.97
N VAL A 38 3.78 -26.53 2.12
CA VAL A 38 5.08 -26.27 1.48
C VAL A 38 4.96 -25.08 0.51
N LEU A 39 3.91 -25.02 -0.30
CA LEU A 39 3.73 -23.92 -1.27
C LEU A 39 3.42 -22.57 -0.59
N LEU A 40 2.52 -22.57 0.40
CA LEU A 40 2.04 -21.30 0.98
C LEU A 40 2.93 -20.75 2.09
N LEU A 41 3.62 -21.60 2.84
CA LEU A 41 4.38 -21.21 4.04
C LEU A 41 5.84 -21.67 4.01
N ASP A 42 6.23 -22.49 3.03
CA ASP A 42 7.48 -23.27 3.04
C ASP A 42 7.59 -24.13 4.32
N LEU A 43 6.45 -24.69 4.75
CA LEU A 43 6.36 -25.57 5.91
C LEU A 43 6.60 -27.03 5.50
N GLN A 44 7.87 -27.41 5.37
CA GLN A 44 8.27 -28.79 5.07
C GLN A 44 8.41 -29.62 6.35
N ALA A 45 8.35 -30.95 6.20
CA ALA A 45 8.60 -31.89 7.30
C ALA A 45 10.01 -31.72 7.87
N GLU A 46 10.17 -31.98 9.17
CA GLU A 46 11.40 -31.73 9.93
C GLU A 46 12.66 -32.23 9.21
N GLY A 47 13.64 -31.33 8.99
CA GLY A 47 14.96 -31.64 8.43
C GLY A 47 15.19 -31.22 6.96
N ALA A 48 14.15 -30.86 6.20
CA ALA A 48 14.29 -30.47 4.79
C ALA A 48 14.36 -28.94 4.54
N ASN A 49 14.00 -28.13 5.54
CA ASN A 49 13.94 -26.68 5.38
C ASN A 49 15.33 -26.05 5.27
N MET A 50 15.59 -25.33 4.18
CA MET A 50 16.81 -24.53 4.01
C MET A 50 16.86 -23.33 4.98
N PHE A 51 15.71 -22.89 5.48
CA PHE A 51 15.56 -21.80 6.46
C PHE A 51 14.82 -22.25 7.72
N THR A 52 15.18 -21.68 8.87
CA THR A 52 14.51 -21.99 10.14
C THR A 52 13.10 -21.40 10.16
N TYR A 53 12.09 -22.27 10.18
CA TYR A 53 10.70 -21.83 10.36
C TYR A 53 10.53 -21.06 11.69
N PRO A 54 9.84 -19.91 11.72
CA PRO A 54 8.99 -19.30 10.68
C PRO A 54 9.68 -18.28 9.76
N LEU A 55 11.01 -18.13 9.82
CA LEU A 55 11.78 -17.14 9.05
C LEU A 55 12.05 -17.63 7.61
N THR A 56 10.98 -17.80 6.84
CA THR A 56 11.04 -18.18 5.41
C THR A 56 10.86 -16.95 4.51
N ILE A 57 11.41 -17.02 3.29
CA ILE A 57 11.20 -15.97 2.27
C ILE A 57 9.71 -15.79 2.00
N GLN A 58 8.96 -16.90 1.98
CA GLN A 58 7.52 -16.91 1.75
C GLN A 58 6.75 -16.16 2.83
N ASN A 59 7.05 -16.41 4.12
CA ASN A 59 6.43 -15.69 5.23
C ASN A 59 6.78 -14.20 5.19
N PHE A 60 8.02 -13.85 4.78
CA PHE A 60 8.41 -12.47 4.59
C PHE A 60 7.61 -11.78 3.48
N CYS A 61 7.38 -12.46 2.34
CA CYS A 61 6.51 -11.98 1.26
C CYS A 61 5.08 -11.75 1.76
N TRP A 62 4.51 -12.66 2.56
CA TRP A 62 3.19 -12.47 3.17
C TRP A 62 3.11 -11.21 4.05
N LEU A 63 4.13 -10.98 4.88
CA LEU A 63 4.18 -9.79 5.74
C LEU A 63 4.26 -8.50 4.92
N LEU A 64 5.16 -8.45 3.93
CA LEU A 64 5.29 -7.29 3.03
C LEU A 64 4.01 -7.04 2.25
N PHE A 65 3.36 -8.09 1.76
CA PHE A 65 2.08 -8.01 1.07
C PHE A 65 0.99 -7.45 1.99
N GLY A 66 0.90 -7.93 3.24
CA GLY A 66 -0.03 -7.42 4.26
C GLY A 66 0.14 -5.93 4.53
N VAL A 67 1.40 -5.47 4.65
CA VAL A 67 1.73 -4.04 4.78
C VAL A 67 1.25 -3.26 3.56
N GLY A 68 1.50 -3.78 2.35
CA GLY A 68 1.04 -3.16 1.10
C GLY A 68 -0.48 -3.02 1.02
N VAL A 69 -1.21 -4.08 1.36
CA VAL A 69 -2.68 -4.05 1.43
C VAL A 69 -3.17 -3.02 2.45
N GLY A 70 -2.55 -2.97 3.63
CA GLY A 70 -2.86 -1.96 4.65
C GLY A 70 -2.70 -0.53 4.14
N ASP A 71 -1.60 -0.24 3.44
CA ASP A 71 -1.34 1.09 2.86
C ASP A 71 -2.36 1.44 1.75
N VAL A 72 -2.72 0.48 0.88
CA VAL A 72 -3.75 0.68 -0.17
C VAL A 72 -5.12 0.97 0.46
N LEU A 73 -5.52 0.23 1.49
CA LEU A 73 -6.81 0.43 2.15
C LEU A 73 -6.90 1.81 2.81
N HIS A 74 -5.84 2.24 3.50
CA HIS A 74 -5.78 3.58 4.07
C HIS A 74 -5.93 4.66 3.00
N ARG A 75 -5.22 4.52 1.87
CA ARG A 75 -5.31 5.46 0.74
C ARG A 75 -6.68 5.47 0.10
N LYS A 76 -7.31 4.31 -0.08
CA LYS A 76 -8.66 4.19 -0.63
C LYS A 76 -9.66 4.97 0.23
N LEU A 77 -9.52 4.92 1.55
CA LEU A 77 -10.35 5.71 2.47
C LEU A 77 -10.07 7.21 2.35
N ALA A 78 -8.80 7.62 2.25
CA ALA A 78 -8.44 9.02 2.06
C ALA A 78 -8.95 9.58 0.72
N ALA A 79 -8.73 8.87 -0.39
CA ALA A 79 -9.20 9.25 -1.71
C ALA A 79 -10.73 9.35 -1.77
N ARG A 80 -11.45 8.43 -1.12
CA ARG A 80 -12.92 8.50 -1.01
C ARG A 80 -13.39 9.76 -0.29
N ARG A 81 -12.64 10.27 0.68
CA ARG A 81 -12.96 11.54 1.36
C ARG A 81 -12.77 12.73 0.42
N GLU A 82 -11.66 12.76 -0.32
CA GLU A 82 -11.39 13.82 -1.30
C GLU A 82 -12.43 13.84 -2.44
N VAL A 83 -12.76 12.69 -3.01
CA VAL A 83 -13.80 12.58 -4.06
C VAL A 83 -15.17 13.03 -3.54
N ARG A 84 -15.48 12.77 -2.26
CA ARG A 84 -16.71 13.28 -1.65
C ARG A 84 -16.70 14.79 -1.50
N ALA A 85 -15.54 15.42 -1.28
CA ALA A 85 -15.44 16.88 -1.17
C ALA A 85 -15.76 17.57 -2.50
N VAL A 86 -15.35 16.99 -3.63
CA VAL A 86 -15.71 17.47 -4.98
C VAL A 86 -17.23 17.46 -5.17
N LYS A 87 -17.92 16.43 -4.71
CA LYS A 87 -19.39 16.30 -4.80
C LYS A 87 -20.17 17.28 -3.93
N LEU A 88 -19.51 18.12 -3.13
CA LEU A 88 -20.20 19.12 -2.30
C LEU A 88 -20.52 20.41 -3.05
N CYS A 89 -20.11 20.55 -4.32
CA CYS A 89 -20.37 21.71 -5.17
C CYS A 89 -20.15 23.03 -4.41
N LEU A 90 -18.95 23.17 -3.84
CA LEU A 90 -18.59 24.31 -2.97
C LEU A 90 -18.49 25.63 -3.74
N LEU A 91 -18.31 25.54 -5.06
CA LEU A 91 -18.28 26.65 -5.99
C LEU A 91 -19.43 26.48 -6.99
N PRO A 92 -19.98 27.57 -7.54
CA PRO A 92 -20.91 27.49 -8.65
C PRO A 92 -20.20 26.89 -9.88
N GLU A 93 -20.77 25.85 -10.45
CA GLU A 93 -20.28 25.16 -11.67
C GLU A 93 -21.02 25.62 -12.93
N ASP A 94 -21.91 26.62 -12.81
CA ASP A 94 -22.66 27.19 -13.93
C ASP A 94 -21.84 28.25 -14.67
N ASP A 95 -21.79 28.17 -16.00
CA ASP A 95 -21.08 29.10 -16.89
C ASP A 95 -21.59 30.55 -16.80
N LYS A 96 -22.77 30.75 -16.21
CA LYS A 96 -23.41 32.08 -16.10
C LYS A 96 -23.00 32.86 -14.85
N THR A 97 -22.40 32.21 -13.85
CA THR A 97 -22.13 32.84 -12.56
C THR A 97 -20.69 33.33 -12.51
N ILE A 98 -20.51 34.66 -12.58
CA ILE A 98 -19.21 35.30 -12.35
C ILE A 98 -19.07 35.59 -10.86
N LEU A 99 -18.04 35.06 -10.22
CA LEU A 99 -17.76 35.29 -8.81
C LEU A 99 -17.21 36.71 -8.59
N VAL A 100 -17.86 37.47 -7.69
CA VAL A 100 -17.43 38.81 -7.29
C VAL A 100 -16.82 38.76 -5.89
N LEU A 101 -16.02 39.77 -5.53
CA LEU A 101 -15.37 39.88 -4.22
C LEU A 101 -16.37 39.80 -3.06
N GLU A 102 -17.59 40.29 -3.26
CA GLU A 102 -18.69 40.31 -2.28
C GLU A 102 -19.24 38.91 -1.97
N ASP A 103 -19.11 37.96 -2.90
CA ASP A 103 -19.61 36.60 -2.75
C ASP A 103 -18.64 35.71 -1.94
N LEU A 104 -17.35 36.05 -1.94
CA LEU A 104 -16.29 35.21 -1.38
C LEU A 104 -16.40 34.92 0.14
N PRO A 105 -16.83 35.86 1.01
CA PRO A 105 -17.02 35.57 2.42
C PRO A 105 -18.03 34.44 2.67
N SER A 106 -19.12 34.42 1.89
CA SER A 106 -20.16 33.39 2.01
C SER A 106 -19.64 32.01 1.59
N ILE A 107 -18.86 31.96 0.51
CA ILE A 107 -18.19 30.75 0.02
C ILE A 107 -17.19 30.25 1.07
N ARG A 108 -16.35 31.14 1.59
CA ARG A 108 -15.36 30.81 2.62
C ARG A 108 -16.01 30.24 3.88
N GLN A 109 -17.13 30.82 4.33
CA GLN A 109 -17.85 30.31 5.49
C GLN A 109 -18.37 28.88 5.27
N ARG A 110 -18.94 28.60 4.08
CA ARG A 110 -19.40 27.25 3.70
C ARG A 110 -18.23 26.26 3.66
N VAL A 111 -17.10 26.67 3.09
CA VAL A 111 -15.86 25.87 3.01
C VAL A 111 -15.31 25.56 4.40
N LEU A 112 -15.28 26.53 5.32
CA LEU A 112 -14.80 26.33 6.69
C LEU A 112 -15.71 25.39 7.51
N GLN A 113 -17.03 25.48 7.34
CA GLN A 113 -17.98 24.56 7.99
C GLN A 113 -17.78 23.11 7.54
N VAL A 114 -17.60 22.90 6.23
CA VAL A 114 -17.30 21.59 5.65
C VAL A 114 -15.89 21.11 6.02
N GLY A 115 -14.91 22.01 5.99
CA GLY A 115 -13.50 21.73 6.27
C GLY A 115 -13.27 21.25 7.71
N ARG A 116 -13.99 21.80 8.69
CA ARG A 116 -13.92 21.37 10.10
C ARG A 116 -14.37 19.93 10.35
N THR A 117 -15.31 19.43 9.55
CA THR A 117 -15.89 18.09 9.73
C THR A 117 -15.32 17.05 8.80
N LYS A 118 -15.06 17.41 7.53
CA LYS A 118 -14.75 16.47 6.46
C LYS A 118 -13.38 16.65 5.83
N GLY A 119 -12.62 17.69 6.23
CA GLY A 119 -11.23 17.99 5.87
C GLY A 119 -10.70 17.35 4.58
N GLY A 120 -10.46 18.16 3.54
CA GLY A 120 -9.90 17.71 2.27
C GLY A 120 -9.05 18.79 1.62
N PHE A 121 -8.23 18.38 0.65
CA PHE A 121 -7.39 19.27 -0.15
C PHE A 121 -8.21 20.38 -0.81
N LEU A 122 -9.34 20.05 -1.42
CA LEU A 122 -10.19 21.02 -2.13
C LEU A 122 -10.67 22.16 -1.22
N CYS A 123 -11.10 21.86 0.01
CA CYS A 123 -11.54 22.89 0.95
C CYS A 123 -10.39 23.82 1.35
N ARG A 124 -9.18 23.27 1.52
CA ARG A 124 -7.99 24.08 1.83
C ARG A 124 -7.59 24.95 0.65
N LEU A 125 -7.61 24.39 -0.56
CA LEU A 125 -7.31 25.11 -1.80
C LEU A 125 -8.24 26.32 -1.97
N ILE A 126 -9.55 26.13 -1.79
CA ILE A 126 -10.52 27.22 -1.92
C ILE A 126 -10.29 28.29 -0.84
N ASP A 127 -10.07 27.92 0.42
CA ASP A 127 -9.82 28.89 1.51
C ASP A 127 -8.55 29.71 1.26
N GLU A 128 -7.46 29.07 0.81
CA GLU A 128 -6.19 29.74 0.48
C GLU A 128 -6.35 30.67 -0.74
N CYS A 129 -7.04 30.24 -1.80
CA CYS A 129 -7.32 31.08 -2.97
C CYS A 129 -8.21 32.28 -2.62
N VAL A 130 -9.26 32.09 -1.82
CA VAL A 130 -10.14 33.19 -1.39
C VAL A 130 -9.38 34.20 -0.53
N LEU A 131 -8.54 33.73 0.40
CA LEU A 131 -7.74 34.59 1.25
C LEU A 131 -6.72 35.39 0.45
N TYR A 132 -6.06 34.74 -0.52
CA TYR A 132 -5.06 35.38 -1.37
C TYR A 132 -5.69 36.39 -2.34
N PHE A 133 -6.83 36.06 -2.95
CA PHE A 133 -7.56 36.99 -3.81
C PHE A 133 -8.08 38.20 -3.04
N GLY A 134 -8.55 38.01 -1.80
CA GLY A 134 -8.97 39.10 -0.92
C GLY A 134 -7.86 40.12 -0.63
N ALA A 135 -6.61 39.65 -0.56
CA ALA A 135 -5.44 40.50 -0.31
C ALA A 135 -4.90 41.18 -1.58
N ASN A 136 -4.81 40.45 -2.70
CA ASN A 136 -4.13 40.94 -3.91
C ASN A 136 -5.08 41.54 -4.95
N ARG A 137 -6.36 41.11 -4.96
CA ARG A 137 -7.39 41.51 -5.95
C ARG A 137 -7.01 41.26 -7.41
N ASP A 138 -6.07 40.35 -7.65
CA ASP A 138 -5.61 39.98 -8.99
C ASP A 138 -5.97 38.51 -9.29
N PRO A 139 -6.88 38.27 -10.27
CA PRO A 139 -7.22 36.93 -10.73
C PRO A 139 -6.01 36.15 -11.28
N GLY A 140 -5.08 36.82 -11.96
CA GLY A 140 -3.92 36.19 -12.58
C GLY A 140 -2.96 35.61 -11.54
N GLN A 141 -2.62 36.41 -10.52
CA GLN A 141 -1.82 35.93 -9.38
C GLN A 141 -2.52 34.83 -8.59
N THR A 142 -3.85 34.90 -8.43
CA THR A 142 -4.62 33.87 -7.72
C THR A 142 -4.62 32.54 -8.48
N MET A 143 -4.72 32.58 -9.81
CA MET A 143 -4.58 31.39 -10.65
C MET A 143 -3.19 30.75 -10.50
N ASN A 144 -2.13 31.56 -10.51
CA ASN A 144 -0.77 31.07 -10.30
C ASN A 144 -0.58 30.39 -8.94
N LEU A 145 -1.17 30.96 -7.87
CA LEU A 145 -1.20 30.33 -6.56
C LEU A 145 -1.94 28.99 -6.61
N MET A 146 -3.14 28.95 -7.19
CA MET A 146 -3.94 27.73 -7.30
C MET A 146 -3.15 26.61 -7.97
N THR A 147 -2.53 26.90 -9.12
CA THR A 147 -1.69 25.94 -9.85
C THR A 147 -0.54 25.43 -8.99
N THR A 148 0.16 26.33 -8.29
CA THR A 148 1.27 25.96 -7.41
C THR A 148 0.82 25.02 -6.28
N LEU A 149 -0.34 25.28 -5.68
CA LEU A 149 -0.89 24.45 -4.61
C LEU A 149 -1.32 23.07 -5.11
N VAL A 150 -1.90 23.00 -6.31
CA VAL A 150 -2.27 21.75 -6.98
C VAL A 150 -1.02 20.92 -7.31
N ASP A 151 0.01 21.53 -7.88
CA ASP A 151 1.27 20.86 -8.22
C ASP A 151 1.97 20.32 -6.97
N LEU A 152 2.00 21.11 -5.89
CA LEU A 152 2.58 20.70 -4.62
C LEU A 152 1.85 19.49 -4.03
N GLU A 153 0.52 19.47 -4.10
CA GLU A 153 -0.27 18.35 -3.60
C GLU A 153 -0.18 17.12 -4.52
N ALA A 154 -0.03 17.29 -5.84
CA ALA A 154 0.30 16.19 -6.75
C ALA A 154 1.64 15.53 -6.39
N HIS A 155 2.70 16.33 -6.16
CA HIS A 155 3.98 15.83 -5.69
C HIS A 155 3.87 15.14 -4.33
N ARG A 156 3.08 15.69 -3.40
CA ARG A 156 2.84 15.08 -2.10
C ARG A 156 2.13 13.74 -2.22
N VAL A 157 1.18 13.61 -3.15
CA VAL A 157 0.50 12.34 -3.43
C VAL A 157 1.51 11.32 -3.97
N ASP A 158 2.34 11.67 -4.94
CA ASP A 158 3.34 10.75 -5.50
C ASP A 158 4.32 10.25 -4.42
N LEU A 159 4.84 11.16 -3.58
CA LEU A 159 5.70 10.82 -2.44
C LEU A 159 5.04 9.83 -1.47
N ARG A 160 3.72 9.96 -1.26
CA ARG A 160 3.01 8.97 -0.46
C ARG A 160 3.09 7.61 -1.16
N TYR A 161 2.84 7.50 -2.46
CA TYR A 161 2.79 6.21 -3.19
C TYR A 161 4.16 5.51 -3.37
N THR A 162 5.26 6.16 -3.01
CA THR A 162 6.61 5.57 -3.07
C THR A 162 6.73 4.22 -2.36
N LEU A 163 6.14 4.05 -1.16
CA LEU A 163 6.17 2.77 -0.46
C LEU A 163 5.53 1.65 -1.29
N LEU A 164 4.36 1.89 -1.87
CA LEU A 164 3.66 0.91 -2.70
C LEU A 164 4.46 0.56 -3.95
N ARG A 165 5.08 1.57 -4.58
CA ARG A 165 5.96 1.35 -5.74
C ARG A 165 7.16 0.49 -5.37
N TYR A 166 7.74 0.73 -4.19
CA TYR A 166 8.84 -0.08 -3.67
C TYR A 166 8.41 -1.52 -3.36
N LEU A 167 7.26 -1.72 -2.71
CA LEU A 167 6.72 -3.06 -2.44
C LEU A 167 6.40 -3.83 -3.73
N ALA A 168 5.78 -3.16 -4.71
CA ALA A 168 5.49 -3.75 -6.01
C ALA A 168 6.76 -4.14 -6.78
N TRP A 169 7.88 -3.47 -6.53
CA TRP A 169 9.17 -3.80 -7.13
C TRP A 169 9.92 -4.91 -6.38
N ILE A 170 9.89 -4.94 -5.05
CA ILE A 170 10.65 -5.91 -4.25
C ILE A 170 9.99 -7.28 -4.14
N LEU A 171 8.65 -7.35 -4.20
CA LEU A 171 7.94 -8.63 -4.10
C LEU A 171 8.32 -9.60 -5.24
N PRO A 172 8.38 -9.19 -6.52
CA PRO A 172 8.87 -10.05 -7.61
C PRO A 172 10.32 -10.52 -7.44
N THR A 173 11.20 -9.65 -6.94
CA THR A 173 12.61 -10.02 -6.75
C THR A 173 12.78 -11.01 -5.61
N LEU A 174 12.03 -10.86 -4.51
CA LEU A 174 11.97 -11.84 -3.43
C LEU A 174 11.40 -13.19 -3.91
N GLY A 175 10.35 -13.16 -4.74
CA GLY A 175 9.81 -14.37 -5.37
C GLY A 175 10.87 -15.11 -6.18
N PHE A 176 11.62 -14.40 -7.02
CA PHE A 176 12.74 -14.98 -7.79
C PHE A 176 13.86 -15.53 -6.90
N ILE A 177 14.16 -14.89 -5.77
CA ILE A 177 15.12 -15.43 -4.80
C ILE A 177 14.57 -16.74 -4.19
N GLY A 178 13.27 -16.80 -3.89
CA GLY A 178 12.61 -18.01 -3.41
C GLY A 178 12.71 -19.17 -4.40
N THR A 179 12.50 -18.92 -5.69
CA THR A 179 12.64 -19.95 -6.74
C THR A 179 14.09 -20.44 -6.84
N MET A 180 15.07 -19.53 -6.80
CA MET A 180 16.50 -19.89 -6.83
C MET A 180 16.91 -20.73 -5.61
N VAL A 181 16.37 -20.43 -4.43
CA VAL A 181 16.56 -21.24 -3.22
C VAL A 181 15.95 -22.62 -3.40
N GLY A 182 14.73 -22.73 -3.94
CA GLY A 182 14.08 -24.02 -4.19
C GLY A 182 14.85 -24.90 -5.18
N ILE A 183 15.36 -24.32 -6.27
CA ILE A 183 16.23 -25.01 -7.23
C ILE A 183 17.53 -25.48 -6.56
N ALA A 184 18.17 -24.61 -5.77
CA ALA A 184 19.40 -24.98 -5.05
C ALA A 184 19.16 -26.12 -4.04
N GLY A 185 18.01 -26.12 -3.35
CA GLY A 185 17.58 -27.22 -2.50
C GLY A 185 17.43 -28.54 -3.27
N SER A 186 16.76 -28.49 -4.42
CA SER A 186 16.55 -29.65 -5.30
C SER A 186 17.87 -30.24 -5.79
N LEU A 187 18.84 -29.38 -6.19
CA LEU A 187 20.16 -29.82 -6.66
C LEU A 187 20.97 -30.53 -5.58
N ARG A 188 20.81 -30.16 -4.30
CA ARG A 188 21.47 -30.86 -3.18
C ARG A 188 20.98 -32.29 -3.01
N MET A 189 19.71 -32.55 -3.30
CA MET A 189 19.11 -33.89 -3.22
C MET A 189 19.58 -34.82 -4.33
N ILE A 190 20.04 -34.27 -5.47
CA ILE A 190 20.61 -35.03 -6.59
C ILE A 190 22.04 -35.54 -6.27
N ASN A 191 22.79 -34.83 -5.43
CA ASN A 191 24.15 -35.21 -5.04
C ASN A 191 24.28 -35.34 -3.51
N PRO A 192 23.64 -36.35 -2.90
CA PRO A 192 23.67 -36.53 -1.46
C PRO A 192 25.10 -36.83 -0.97
N PRO A 193 25.59 -36.15 0.08
CA PRO A 193 26.90 -36.41 0.67
C PRO A 193 26.89 -37.78 1.36
N GLY A 194 27.26 -38.82 0.62
CA GLY A 194 27.21 -40.21 1.10
C GLY A 194 27.07 -41.27 0.01
N GLY A 195 26.72 -40.89 -1.23
CA GLY A 195 26.58 -41.83 -2.34
C GLY A 195 25.31 -42.69 -2.28
N GLU A 196 24.29 -42.24 -1.55
CA GLU A 196 22.97 -42.88 -1.52
C GLU A 196 22.25 -42.78 -2.88
N ALA A 197 21.27 -43.65 -3.09
CA ALA A 197 20.44 -43.64 -4.29
C ALA A 197 19.68 -42.31 -4.42
N ILE A 198 19.66 -41.76 -5.63
CA ILE A 198 18.97 -40.49 -5.91
C ILE A 198 17.47 -40.67 -5.71
N ASP A 199 16.89 -39.93 -4.76
CA ASP A 199 15.45 -39.81 -4.61
C ASP A 199 14.88 -38.84 -5.66
N MET A 200 14.55 -39.40 -6.83
CA MET A 200 13.94 -38.65 -7.93
C MET A 200 12.58 -38.04 -7.56
N GLU A 201 11.82 -38.67 -6.65
CA GLU A 201 10.49 -38.21 -6.26
C GLU A 201 10.60 -36.93 -5.43
N GLY A 202 11.51 -36.89 -4.46
CA GLY A 202 11.80 -35.69 -3.66
C GLY A 202 12.36 -34.53 -4.50
N VAL A 203 13.19 -34.81 -5.50
CA VAL A 203 13.74 -33.80 -6.42
C VAL A 203 12.63 -33.16 -7.27
N VAL A 204 11.70 -33.96 -7.81
CA VAL A 204 10.59 -33.43 -8.61
C VAL A 204 9.62 -32.62 -7.73
N ALA A 205 9.34 -33.08 -6.51
CA ALA A 205 8.48 -32.37 -5.58
C ALA A 205 9.04 -30.98 -5.22
N THR A 206 10.34 -30.88 -4.93
CA THR A 206 11.00 -29.60 -4.59
C THR A 206 11.11 -28.64 -5.78
N LEU A 207 11.42 -29.15 -6.98
CA LEU A 207 11.38 -28.35 -8.22
C LEU A 207 9.97 -27.85 -8.53
N SER A 208 8.95 -28.68 -8.31
CA SER A 208 7.56 -28.28 -8.55
C SER A 208 7.12 -27.12 -7.67
N VAL A 209 7.69 -26.97 -6.47
CA VAL A 209 7.43 -25.82 -5.59
C VAL A 209 8.17 -24.59 -6.08
N ALA A 210 9.40 -24.75 -6.59
CA ALA A 210 10.23 -23.64 -7.06
C ALA A 210 9.68 -22.95 -8.32
N PHE A 211 8.92 -23.66 -9.16
CA PHE A 211 8.38 -23.14 -10.43
C PHE A 211 6.89 -22.77 -10.40
N ASN A 212 6.25 -22.86 -9.24
CA ASN A 212 4.83 -22.48 -9.05
C ASN A 212 4.72 -21.02 -8.61
#